data_AF-A0A428IZ69-F1
#
_entry.id   AF-A0A428IZ69-F1
#
_cell.length_a   1.000
_cell.length_b   1.000
_cell.length_c   1.000
_cell.angle_alpha   90.00
_cell.angle_beta   90.00
_cell.angle_gamma   90.00
#
_symmetry.space_group_name_H-M   'P 1'
#
loop_
_entity.id
_entity.type
_entity.pdbx_description
1 polymer ?
#
loop_
_entity_poly.entity_id
_entity_poly.type
_entity_poly.pdbx_seq_one_letter_code
_entity_poly.pdbx_strand_id
1 'polypeptide(L)'
;MGLAAYILFHPSFYRMEHVTLSTEYTTEPTLIRAGQGRRLANLLIDSLAIFAMIFGLGVVLAATGQEALLDSLDNGLLERLLFIVLSVAYYLIMEGLFGRTLGKILTRTRVVTDEGLQPSFGDILKRTAWRIVPFDGLSFLGDAYGWHDSRSNTMVVRD
;
A
#
# COMPACT_ATOMS: atom_id res chain seq x y z
N MET A 1 -46.88 15.97 76.92
CA MET A 1 -46.19 17.25 76.68
C MET A 1 -44.72 17.02 77.00
N GLY A 2 -43.83 16.61 76.10
CA GLY A 2 -43.67 16.95 74.69
C GLY A 2 -42.69 18.11 74.58
N LEU A 3 -41.39 17.82 74.38
CA LEU A 3 -40.45 18.58 73.53
C LEU A 3 -39.05 17.95 73.62
N ALA A 4 -38.69 17.21 72.56
CA ALA A 4 -37.38 16.63 72.33
C ALA A 4 -36.40 17.71 71.84
N ALA A 5 -35.19 17.71 72.38
CA ALA A 5 -34.09 18.54 71.93
C ALA A 5 -33.62 18.10 70.54
N TYR A 6 -33.75 18.99 69.55
CA TYR A 6 -33.29 18.77 68.18
C TYR A 6 -31.76 18.76 68.11
N ILE A 7 -31.21 17.65 67.64
CA ILE A 7 -29.81 17.49 67.24
C ILE A 7 -29.61 18.28 65.93
N LEU A 8 -28.75 19.30 65.95
CA LEU A 8 -28.29 19.99 64.74
C LEU A 8 -27.21 19.15 64.06
N PHE A 9 -27.62 18.26 63.14
CA PHE A 9 -26.72 17.61 62.20
C PHE A 9 -26.80 18.38 60.88
N HIS A 10 -25.76 19.18 60.57
CA HIS A 10 -25.65 19.90 59.30
C HIS A 10 -24.77 19.07 58.36
N PRO A 11 -25.32 18.35 57.37
CA PRO A 11 -24.48 17.62 56.43
C PRO A 11 -23.83 18.65 55.49
N SER A 12 -22.51 18.78 55.59
CA SER A 12 -21.71 19.49 54.59
C SER A 12 -21.83 18.75 53.27
N PHE A 13 -22.62 19.30 52.35
CA PHE A 13 -22.75 18.82 50.98
C PHE A 13 -21.37 18.79 50.31
N TYR A 14 -20.83 17.58 50.09
CA TYR A 14 -19.71 17.37 49.18
C TYR A 14 -20.22 17.73 47.77
N ARG A 15 -19.67 18.81 47.19
CA ARG A 15 -19.92 19.18 45.80
C ARG A 15 -19.16 18.18 44.93
N MET A 16 -19.86 17.18 44.40
CA MET A 16 -19.34 16.29 43.36
C MET A 16 -19.22 17.10 42.07
N GLU A 17 -18.01 17.53 41.73
CA GLU A 17 -17.72 18.01 40.39
C GLU A 17 -17.92 16.84 39.44
N HIS A 18 -18.91 16.95 38.55
CA HIS A 18 -19.12 15.98 37.49
C HIS A 18 -17.96 16.10 36.48
N VAL A 19 -16.86 15.39 36.73
CA VAL A 19 -15.81 15.19 35.73
C VAL A 19 -16.37 14.24 34.68
N THR A 20 -16.93 14.81 33.62
CA THR A 20 -17.33 14.08 32.42
C THR A 20 -16.04 13.68 31.70
N LEU A 21 -15.52 12.49 32.00
CA LEU A 21 -14.49 11.86 31.18
C LEU A 21 -15.12 11.58 29.80
N SER A 22 -14.87 12.44 28.83
CA SER A 22 -15.17 12.16 27.43
C SER A 22 -14.23 11.04 26.98
N THR A 23 -14.65 9.79 27.20
CA THR A 23 -13.95 8.62 26.67
C THR A 23 -14.26 8.51 25.18
N GLU A 24 -13.75 9.44 24.40
CA GLU A 24 -13.65 9.27 22.95
C GLU A 24 -12.44 8.36 22.72
N TYR A 25 -12.66 7.05 22.89
CA TYR A 25 -11.66 6.03 22.59
C TYR A 25 -11.57 5.94 21.06
N THR A 26 -10.66 6.69 20.45
CA THR A 26 -10.39 6.57 19.02
C THR A 26 -9.81 5.18 18.81
N THR A 27 -10.61 4.26 18.25
CA THR A 27 -10.09 2.95 17.85
C THR A 27 -9.10 3.19 16.72
N GLU A 28 -7.81 3.12 17.03
CA GLU A 28 -6.76 3.12 16.02
C GLU A 28 -7.10 2.05 14.96
N PRO A 29 -7.14 2.41 13.67
CA PRO A 29 -7.53 1.48 12.62
C PRO A 29 -6.58 0.28 12.64
N THR A 30 -7.13 -0.92 12.88
CA THR A 30 -6.34 -2.15 12.91
C THR A 30 -5.90 -2.51 11.49
N LEU A 31 -4.61 -2.33 11.21
CA LEU A 31 -4.05 -2.63 9.90
C LEU A 31 -3.87 -4.14 9.74
N ILE A 32 -4.68 -4.73 8.86
CA ILE A 32 -4.61 -6.15 8.55
C ILE A 32 -3.75 -6.35 7.30
N ARG A 33 -2.64 -7.08 7.45
CA ARG A 33 -1.76 -7.41 6.34
C ARG A 33 -2.49 -8.18 5.24
N ALA A 34 -2.18 -7.88 3.99
CA ALA A 34 -2.64 -8.67 2.85
C ALA A 34 -1.98 -10.06 2.89
N GLY A 35 -2.81 -11.10 2.73
CA GLY A 35 -2.30 -12.47 2.64
C GLY A 35 -1.53 -12.70 1.33
N GLN A 36 -0.70 -13.74 1.29
CA GLN A 36 0.15 -14.07 0.14
C GLN A 36 -0.67 -14.21 -1.16
N GLY A 37 -1.86 -14.84 -1.12
CA GLY A 37 -2.71 -14.97 -2.30
C GLY A 37 -3.18 -13.64 -2.90
N ARG A 38 -3.45 -12.62 -2.08
CA ARG A 38 -3.78 -11.27 -2.58
C ARG A 38 -2.55 -10.59 -3.19
N ARG A 39 -1.37 -10.81 -2.61
CA ARG A 39 -0.10 -10.29 -3.14
C ARG A 39 0.26 -10.97 -4.47
N LEU A 40 -0.03 -12.26 -4.61
CA LEU A 40 0.08 -12.99 -5.87
C LEU A 40 -0.91 -12.47 -6.90
N ALA A 41 -2.17 -12.25 -6.53
CA ALA A 41 -3.14 -11.63 -7.43
C ALA A 41 -2.69 -10.23 -7.88
N ASN A 42 -2.14 -9.42 -6.98
CA ASN A 42 -1.54 -8.13 -7.35
C ASN A 42 -0.44 -8.29 -8.40
N LEU A 43 0.51 -9.20 -8.15
CA LEU A 43 1.60 -9.48 -9.08
C LEU A 43 1.08 -9.89 -10.46
N LEU A 44 0.11 -10.80 -10.52
CA LEU A 44 -0.44 -11.29 -11.78
C LEU A 44 -1.17 -10.19 -12.55
N ILE A 45 -2.00 -9.39 -11.87
CA ILE A 45 -2.75 -8.31 -12.49
C ILE A 45 -1.80 -7.20 -12.97
N ASP A 46 -0.83 -6.80 -12.15
CA ASP A 46 0.14 -5.77 -12.52
C ASP A 46 1.04 -6.26 -13.68
N SER A 47 1.40 -7.54 -13.69
CA SER A 47 2.13 -8.15 -14.83
C SER A 47 1.31 -8.14 -16.11
N LEU A 48 0.01 -8.43 -16.03
CA LEU A 48 -0.90 -8.37 -17.18
C LEU A 48 -1.04 -6.93 -17.70
N ALA A 49 -1.13 -5.94 -16.81
CA ALA A 49 -1.18 -4.53 -17.20
C ALA A 49 0.11 -4.10 -17.93
N ILE A 50 1.29 -4.49 -17.42
CA ILE A 50 2.58 -4.21 -18.07
C ILE A 50 2.66 -4.89 -19.43
N PHE A 51 2.27 -6.16 -19.51
CA PHE A 51 2.21 -6.89 -20.78
C PHE A 51 1.29 -6.21 -21.79
N ALA A 52 0.10 -5.78 -21.37
CA ALA A 52 -0.84 -5.07 -22.23
C ALA A 52 -0.26 -3.72 -22.74
N MET A 53 0.50 -3.00 -21.92
CA MET A 53 1.19 -1.77 -22.36
C MET A 53 2.27 -2.05 -23.40
N ILE A 54 3.10 -3.08 -23.20
CA ILE A 54 4.14 -3.49 -24.16
C ILE A 54 3.51 -3.94 -25.47
N PHE A 55 2.48 -4.79 -25.39
CA PHE A 55 1.74 -5.26 -26.56
C PHE A 55 1.10 -4.09 -27.31
N GLY A 56 0.44 -3.17 -26.61
CA GLY A 56 -0.13 -1.97 -27.19
C GLY A 56 0.90 -1.09 -27.89
N LEU A 57 2.09 -0.91 -27.29
CA LEU A 57 3.21 -0.22 -27.93
C LEU A 57 3.64 -0.91 -29.23
N GLY A 58 3.78 -2.24 -29.22
CA GLY A 58 4.09 -3.02 -30.42
C GLY A 58 3.06 -2.84 -31.53
N VAL A 59 1.76 -2.87 -31.19
CA VAL A 59 0.66 -2.61 -32.15
C VAL A 59 0.77 -1.21 -32.75
N VAL A 60 1.05 -0.19 -31.94
CA VAL A 60 1.22 1.21 -32.42
C VAL A 60 2.43 1.33 -33.35
N LEU A 61 3.56 0.73 -33.01
CA LEU A 61 4.76 0.74 -33.86
C LEU A 61 4.50 0.06 -35.20
N ALA A 62 3.82 -1.10 -35.19
CA ALA A 62 3.43 -1.80 -36.41
C ALA A 62 2.47 -0.96 -37.27
N ALA A 63 1.43 -0.38 -36.65
CA ALA A 63 0.43 0.42 -37.35
C ALA A 63 1.01 1.72 -37.94
N THR A 64 2.09 2.25 -37.38
CA THR A 64 2.78 3.46 -37.84
C THR A 64 3.97 3.18 -38.76
N GLY A 65 4.18 1.92 -39.16
CA GLY A 65 5.24 1.51 -40.09
C GLY A 65 6.65 1.61 -39.52
N GLN A 66 6.82 1.56 -38.21
CA GLN A 66 8.11 1.67 -37.52
C GLN A 66 8.84 0.32 -37.43
N GLU A 67 8.98 -0.37 -38.56
CA GLU A 67 9.55 -1.73 -38.65
C GLU A 67 10.98 -1.80 -38.08
N ALA A 68 11.82 -0.80 -38.35
CA ALA A 68 13.18 -0.73 -37.82
C ALA A 68 13.24 -0.70 -36.28
N LEU A 69 12.24 -0.09 -35.62
CA LEU A 69 12.15 -0.11 -34.16
C LEU A 69 11.69 -1.47 -33.65
N LEU A 70 10.74 -2.12 -34.34
CA LEU A 70 10.31 -3.48 -33.98
C LEU A 70 11.45 -4.49 -34.11
N ASP A 71 12.22 -4.42 -35.20
CA ASP A 71 13.40 -5.27 -35.42
C ASP A 71 14.47 -5.03 -34.34
N SER A 72 14.64 -3.79 -33.91
CA SER A 72 15.55 -3.46 -32.81
C SER A 72 15.11 -4.09 -31.48
N LEU A 73 13.79 -4.30 -31.28
CA LEU A 73 13.25 -4.93 -30.07
C LEU A 73 13.38 -6.46 -30.09
N ASP A 74 13.68 -7.09 -31.23
CA ASP A 74 14.04 -8.52 -31.30
C ASP A 74 15.44 -8.80 -30.70
N ASN A 75 16.15 -7.75 -30.28
CA ASN A 75 17.33 -7.88 -29.45
C ASN A 75 16.93 -8.13 -27.99
N GLY A 76 17.22 -9.32 -27.46
CA GLY A 76 16.86 -9.68 -26.09
C GLY A 76 17.39 -8.77 -24.97
N LEU A 77 18.45 -7.97 -25.22
CA LEU A 77 18.87 -6.93 -24.28
C LEU A 77 17.94 -5.71 -24.33
N LEU A 78 17.60 -5.23 -25.52
CA LEU A 78 16.69 -4.08 -25.70
C LEU A 78 15.27 -4.42 -25.25
N GLU A 79 14.79 -5.61 -25.54
CA GLU A 79 13.52 -6.14 -25.03
C GLU A 79 13.48 -6.08 -23.49
N ARG A 80 14.53 -6.60 -22.84
CA ARG A 80 14.61 -6.62 -21.37
C ARG A 80 14.73 -5.22 -20.76
N LEU A 81 15.47 -4.32 -21.41
CA LEU A 81 15.58 -2.93 -20.98
C LEU A 81 14.23 -2.21 -21.11
N LEU A 82 13.51 -2.42 -22.22
CA LEU A 82 12.18 -1.87 -22.42
C LEU A 82 11.21 -2.36 -21.34
N PHE A 83 11.23 -3.66 -21.04
CA PHE A 83 10.43 -4.24 -19.95
C PHE A 83 10.74 -3.59 -18.60
N ILE A 84 12.01 -3.42 -18.25
CA ILE A 84 12.43 -2.78 -16.99
C ILE A 84 11.94 -1.34 -16.94
N VAL A 85 12.16 -0.56 -18.00
CA VAL A 85 11.77 0.86 -18.06
C VAL A 85 10.26 1.02 -17.91
N LEU A 86 9.47 0.24 -18.66
CA LEU A 86 8.01 0.30 -18.59
C LEU A 86 7.47 -0.19 -17.24
N SER A 87 8.08 -1.23 -16.65
CA SER A 87 7.71 -1.70 -15.32
C SER A 87 7.99 -0.65 -14.24
N VAL A 88 9.17 -0.03 -14.28
CA VAL A 88 9.54 1.04 -13.33
C VAL A 88 8.61 2.24 -13.51
N ALA A 89 8.38 2.68 -14.74
CA ALA A 89 7.46 3.79 -15.03
C ALA A 89 6.05 3.48 -14.53
N TYR A 90 5.54 2.27 -14.79
CA TYR A 90 4.23 1.84 -14.30
C TYR A 90 4.12 1.94 -12.78
N TYR A 91 5.07 1.33 -12.04
CA TYR A 91 5.01 1.33 -10.58
C TYR A 91 5.21 2.72 -9.98
N LEU A 92 6.15 3.51 -10.52
CA LEU A 92 6.38 4.88 -10.03
C LEU A 92 5.19 5.79 -10.28
N ILE A 93 4.59 5.75 -11.47
CA ILE A 93 3.43 6.59 -11.80
C ILE A 93 2.24 6.13 -10.97
N MET A 94 1.96 4.82 -10.93
CA MET A 94 0.79 4.30 -10.23
C MET A 94 0.88 4.48 -8.72
N GLU A 95 1.96 4.02 -8.09
CA GLU A 95 2.13 4.16 -6.65
C GLU A 95 2.42 5.60 -6.24
N GLY A 96 3.18 6.36 -7.05
CA GLY A 96 3.50 7.76 -6.77
C GLY A 96 2.29 8.71 -6.85
N LEU A 97 1.41 8.53 -7.84
CA LEU A 97 0.24 9.41 -8.01
C LEU A 97 -1.00 8.91 -7.27
N PHE A 98 -1.23 7.60 -7.23
CA PHE A 98 -2.47 7.01 -6.70
C PHE A 98 -2.27 6.24 -5.39
N GLY A 99 -1.02 6.03 -4.95
CA GLY A 99 -0.70 5.21 -3.77
C GLY A 99 -0.95 3.71 -3.98
N ARG A 100 -1.43 3.30 -5.16
CA ARG A 100 -1.86 1.93 -5.46
C ARG A 100 -1.67 1.63 -6.95
N THR A 101 -1.36 0.38 -7.25
CA THR A 101 -1.32 -0.15 -8.63
C THR A 101 -2.69 -0.70 -9.04
N LEU A 102 -2.89 -1.03 -10.32
CA LEU A 102 -4.16 -1.61 -10.79
C LEU A 102 -4.48 -2.91 -10.06
N GLY A 103 -3.48 -3.78 -9.85
CA GLY A 103 -3.63 -4.99 -9.04
C GLY A 103 -4.12 -4.68 -7.64
N LYS A 104 -3.49 -3.71 -6.97
CA LYS A 104 -3.84 -3.29 -5.62
C LYS A 104 -5.24 -2.71 -5.51
N ILE A 105 -5.66 -1.91 -6.49
CA ILE A 105 -7.03 -1.39 -6.58
C ILE A 105 -8.02 -2.55 -6.69
N LEU A 106 -7.78 -3.51 -7.58
CA LEU A 106 -8.68 -4.63 -7.82
C LEU A 106 -8.75 -5.62 -6.65
N THR A 107 -7.66 -5.86 -5.94
CA THR A 107 -7.63 -6.76 -4.78
C THR A 107 -7.98 -6.08 -3.45
N ARG A 108 -8.31 -4.77 -3.49
CA ARG A 108 -8.56 -3.93 -2.30
C ARG A 108 -7.41 -4.01 -1.31
N THR A 109 -6.23 -3.69 -1.80
CA THR A 109 -5.02 -3.59 -0.99
C THR A 109 -4.33 -2.26 -1.25
N ARG A 110 -3.51 -1.82 -0.30
CA ARG A 110 -2.67 -0.62 -0.44
C ARG A 110 -1.33 -0.79 0.24
N VAL A 111 -0.38 0.04 -0.17
CA VAL A 111 0.93 0.13 0.47
C VAL A 111 0.86 1.18 1.59
N VAL A 112 1.40 0.85 2.75
CA VAL A 112 1.57 1.75 3.89
C VAL A 112 2.99 1.60 4.44
N THR A 113 3.47 2.58 5.17
CA THR A 113 4.71 2.44 5.97
C THR A 113 4.50 1.44 7.11
N ASP A 114 5.56 1.06 7.80
CA ASP A 114 5.45 0.19 8.97
C ASP A 114 4.64 0.82 10.11
N GLU A 115 4.56 2.16 10.17
CA GLU A 115 3.69 2.90 11.09
C GLU A 115 2.24 3.05 10.55
N GLY A 116 1.93 2.51 9.37
CA GLY A 116 0.60 2.59 8.79
C GLY A 116 0.28 3.86 8.01
N LEU A 117 1.26 4.74 7.84
CA LEU A 117 1.12 6.02 7.15
C LEU A 117 1.21 5.84 5.63
N GLN A 118 0.82 6.88 4.89
CA GLN A 118 1.03 6.91 3.46
C GLN A 118 2.53 6.96 3.15
N PRO A 119 3.06 6.06 2.30
CA PRO A 119 4.48 6.07 1.95
C PRO A 119 4.88 7.37 1.25
N SER A 120 6.09 7.85 1.53
CA SER A 120 6.64 8.98 0.79
C SER A 120 7.03 8.56 -0.64
N PHE A 121 7.20 9.54 -1.53
CA PHE A 121 7.72 9.27 -2.88
C PHE A 121 9.11 8.58 -2.84
N GLY A 122 9.95 8.92 -1.85
CA GLY A 122 11.25 8.27 -1.66
C GLY A 122 11.13 6.79 -1.29
N ASP A 123 10.12 6.42 -0.51
CA ASP A 123 9.88 5.01 -0.15
C ASP A 123 9.37 4.22 -1.34
N ILE A 124 8.46 4.81 -2.14
CA ILE A 124 7.97 4.23 -3.39
C ILE A 124 9.11 4.04 -4.41
N LEU A 125 10.03 5.01 -4.49
CA LEU A 125 11.21 4.91 -5.36
C LEU A 125 12.13 3.75 -4.96
N LYS A 126 12.49 3.66 -3.67
CA LYS A 126 13.30 2.54 -3.14
C LYS A 126 12.62 1.21 -3.43
N ARG A 127 11.32 1.13 -3.14
CA ARG A 127 10.49 -0.04 -3.36
C ARG A 127 10.46 -0.46 -4.82
N THR A 128 10.33 0.50 -5.74
CA THR A 128 10.36 0.24 -7.19
C THR A 128 11.74 -0.21 -7.66
N ALA A 129 12.82 0.36 -7.10
CA ALA A 129 14.19 -0.07 -7.41
C ALA A 129 14.45 -1.53 -6.99
N TRP A 130 13.96 -1.95 -5.82
CA TRP A 130 14.10 -3.34 -5.36
C TRP A 130 13.33 -4.35 -6.21
N ARG A 131 12.25 -3.94 -6.89
CA ARG A 131 11.51 -4.81 -7.82
C ARG A 131 12.27 -5.17 -9.09
N ILE A 132 13.36 -4.47 -9.40
CA ILE A 132 14.26 -4.82 -10.52
C ILE A 132 15.07 -6.07 -10.18
N VAL A 133 15.25 -6.38 -8.88
CA VAL A 133 15.99 -7.56 -8.45
C VAL A 133 15.23 -8.82 -8.89
N PRO A 134 15.90 -9.75 -9.60
CA PRO A 134 15.28 -11.00 -10.02
C PRO A 134 14.65 -11.72 -8.83
N PHE A 135 13.46 -12.27 -9.04
CA PHE A 135 12.67 -13.00 -8.04
C PHE A 135 12.12 -12.18 -6.87
N ASP A 136 12.37 -10.87 -6.77
CA ASP A 136 11.75 -10.03 -5.73
C ASP A 136 10.22 -10.11 -5.75
N GLY A 137 9.63 -10.15 -6.96
CA GLY A 137 8.19 -10.32 -7.14
C GLY A 137 7.64 -11.61 -6.53
N LEU A 138 8.45 -12.64 -6.29
CA LEU A 138 8.03 -13.91 -5.67
C LEU A 138 8.51 -14.05 -4.22
N SER A 139 9.36 -13.14 -3.73
CA SER A 139 9.97 -13.21 -2.40
C SER A 139 8.94 -13.31 -1.27
N PHE A 140 7.74 -12.75 -1.45
CA PHE A 140 6.67 -12.81 -0.47
C PHE A 140 6.04 -14.20 -0.25
N LEU A 141 6.38 -15.19 -1.09
CA LEU A 141 5.93 -16.56 -0.91
C LEU A 141 6.78 -17.31 0.12
N GLY A 142 8.05 -16.92 0.27
CA GLY A 142 8.99 -17.51 1.24
C GLY A 142 9.10 -16.74 2.56
N ASP A 143 8.81 -15.44 2.53
CA ASP A 143 8.78 -14.56 3.71
C ASP A 143 7.45 -13.80 3.72
N ALA A 144 6.89 -13.60 4.92
CA ALA A 144 5.73 -12.75 5.07
C ALA A 144 5.98 -11.36 4.45
N TYR A 145 7.20 -10.83 4.52
CA TYR A 145 7.67 -9.62 3.84
C TYR A 145 8.28 -9.93 2.48
N GLY A 146 7.90 -9.14 1.46
CA GLY A 146 8.67 -9.15 0.21
C GLY A 146 10.01 -8.43 0.42
N TRP A 147 11.05 -8.72 -0.37
CA TRP A 147 12.32 -8.00 -0.22
C TRP A 147 12.16 -6.50 -0.45
N HIS A 148 11.37 -6.10 -1.44
CA HIS A 148 11.00 -4.71 -1.67
C HIS A 148 10.14 -4.10 -0.54
N ASP A 149 9.38 -4.89 0.22
CA ASP A 149 8.66 -4.42 1.42
C ASP A 149 9.66 -4.12 2.55
N SER A 150 10.53 -5.08 2.86
CA SER A 150 11.46 -4.98 4.00
C SER A 150 12.56 -3.94 3.79
N ARG A 151 13.00 -3.72 2.54
CA ARG A 151 14.06 -2.74 2.23
C ARG A 151 13.55 -1.32 2.04
N SER A 152 12.24 -1.12 2.00
CA SER A 152 11.62 0.21 1.96
C SER A 152 10.81 0.55 3.20
N ASN A 153 10.82 -0.28 4.26
CA ASN A 153 10.02 -0.11 5.48
C ASN A 153 8.53 0.11 5.17
N THR A 154 8.00 -0.73 4.27
CA THR A 154 6.59 -0.69 3.87
C THR A 154 5.96 -2.06 3.94
N MET A 155 4.63 -2.08 4.07
CA MET A 155 3.85 -3.30 3.98
C MET A 155 2.61 -3.10 3.11
N VAL A 156 2.04 -4.22 2.65
CA VAL A 156 0.76 -4.23 1.95
C VAL A 156 -0.35 -4.64 2.92
N VAL A 157 -1.33 -3.77 3.09
CA VAL A 157 -2.50 -3.97 3.96
C VAL A 157 -3.77 -4.10 3.13
N ARG A 158 -4.79 -4.72 3.72
CA ARG A 158 -6.14 -4.74 3.15
C ARG A 158 -6.81 -3.40 3.45
N ASP A 159 -7.55 -2.91 2.48
CA ASP A 159 -8.55 -1.86 2.69
C ASP A 159 -9.89 -2.44 3.14
#